data_AF-A0A1J1JG85-F1
#
_entry.id   AF-A0A1J1JG85-F1
#
_cell.length_a   1.000
_cell.length_b   1.000
_cell.length_c   1.000
_cell.angle_alpha   90.00
_cell.angle_beta   90.00
_cell.angle_gamma   90.00
#
_symmetry.space_group_name_H-M   'P 1'
#
loop_
_entity.id
_entity.type
_entity.pdbx_description
1 polymer ?
#
loop_
_entity_poly.entity_id
_entity_poly.type
_entity_poly.pdbx_seq_one_letter_code
_entity_poly.pdbx_strand_id
1 'polypeptide(L)' 'MIIDQIMQELQDIPEDKLAEIYNMIQDFRLGLNPENSQPRIPGLLTGKLGDAFFEPLPEGELQQWE' A
#
# COMPACT_ATOMS: atom_id res chain seq x y z
N MET A 1 9.37 -23.57 -9.43
CA MET A 1 8.64 -23.47 -8.14
C MET A 1 7.38 -22.65 -8.39
N ILE A 2 6.32 -22.76 -7.59
CA ILE A 2 5.05 -22.02 -7.84
C ILE A 2 5.29 -20.51 -7.97
N ILE A 3 6.23 -19.97 -7.18
CA ILE A 3 6.64 -18.56 -7.24
C ILE A 3 7.21 -18.16 -8.60
N ASP A 4 8.06 -18.99 -9.21
CA ASP A 4 8.67 -18.67 -10.51
C ASP A 4 7.62 -18.60 -11.62
N GLN A 5 6.60 -19.45 -11.52
CA GLN A 5 5.49 -19.50 -12.46
C GLN A 5 4.58 -18.26 -12.31
N ILE A 6 4.30 -17.86 -11.08
CA ILE A 6 3.57 -16.61 -10.78
C ILE A 6 4.35 -15.40 -11.32
N MET A 7 5.67 -15.37 -11.15
CA MET A 7 6.51 -14.27 -11.65
C MET A 7 6.53 -14.17 -13.17
N GLN A 8 6.53 -15.30 -13.88
CA GLN A 8 6.41 -15.34 -15.34
C GLN A 8 5.06 -14.83 -15.82
N GLU A 9 3.97 -15.30 -15.22
CA GLU A 9 2.62 -14.87 -15.58
C GLU A 9 2.40 -13.36 -15.35
N LEU A 10 3.05 -12.78 -14.33
CA LEU A 10 3.02 -11.34 -14.09
C LEU A 10 3.86 -10.54 -15.09
N GLN A 11 4.96 -11.10 -15.59
CA GLN A 11 5.80 -10.47 -16.62
C GLN A 11 5.14 -10.43 -18.01
N ASP A 12 4.25 -11.39 -18.27
CA ASP A 12 3.50 -11.46 -19.54
C ASP A 12 2.32 -10.47 -19.59
N ILE A 13 2.05 -9.73 -18.50
CA ILE A 13 1.00 -8.72 -18.47
C ILE A 13 1.50 -7.46 -19.22
N PRO A 14 0.78 -7.00 -20.25
CA PRO A 14 1.12 -5.77 -20.95
C PRO A 14 1.09 -4.55 -20.01
N GLU A 15 2.07 -3.66 -20.10
CA GLU A 15 2.21 -2.51 -19.21
C GLU A 15 1.02 -1.54 -19.27
N ASP A 16 0.40 -1.40 -20.45
CA ASP A 16 -0.82 -0.63 -20.66
C ASP A 16 -2.02 -1.22 -19.89
N LYS A 17 -2.03 -2.52 -19.66
CA LYS A 17 -3.05 -3.20 -18.85
C LYS A 17 -2.83 -3.06 -17.36
N LEU A 18 -1.59 -2.85 -16.91
CA LEU A 18 -1.31 -2.56 -15.50
C LEU A 18 -1.94 -1.24 -15.06
N ALA A 19 -1.90 -0.22 -15.92
CA ALA A 19 -2.56 1.05 -15.65
C ALA A 19 -4.10 0.90 -15.58
N GLU A 20 -4.69 0.12 -16.50
CA GLU A 20 -6.13 -0.19 -16.47
C GLU A 20 -6.54 -0.93 -15.19
N ILE A 21 -5.76 -1.95 -14.79
CA ILE A 21 -6.00 -2.73 -13.56
C ILE A 21 -5.86 -1.82 -12.32
N TYR A 22 -4.83 -0.98 -12.27
CA TYR A 22 -4.64 -0.02 -11.18
C TYR A 22 -5.83 0.93 -11.06
N ASN A 23 -6.27 1.51 -12.18
CA ASN A 23 -7.40 2.43 -12.20
C ASN A 23 -8.70 1.74 -11.75
N MET A 24 -8.95 0.51 -12.22
CA MET A 24 -10.12 -0.27 -11.80
C MET A 24 -10.14 -0.54 -10.28
N ILE A 25 -9.00 -0.90 -9.70
CA ILE A 25 -8.86 -1.13 -8.25
C ILE A 25 -9.05 0.19 -7.49
N GLN A 26 -8.45 1.27 -7.98
CA GLN A 26 -8.51 2.58 -7.35
C GLN A 26 -9.94 3.15 -7.37
N ASP A 27 -10.64 3.09 -8.50
CA ASP A 27 -12.03 3.55 -8.63
C ASP A 27 -12.97 2.73 -7.75
N PHE A 28 -12.78 1.41 -7.72
CA PHE A 28 -13.51 0.53 -6.82
C PHE A 28 -13.26 0.89 -5.35
N ARG A 29 -12.00 1.14 -4.97
CA ARG A 29 -11.63 1.56 -3.61
C ARG A 29 -12.20 2.92 -3.23
N LEU A 30 -12.28 3.87 -4.17
CA LEU A 30 -12.89 5.19 -3.93
C LEU A 30 -14.41 5.09 -3.75
N GLY A 31 -15.06 4.17 -4.47
CA GLY A 31 -16.48 3.84 -4.29
C GLY A 31 -16.79 3.09 -3.00
N LEU A 32 -15.82 2.33 -2.47
CA LEU A 32 -15.85 1.78 -1.13
C LEU A 32 -15.54 2.89 -0.12
N ASN A 33 -16.56 3.63 0.26
CA ASN A 33 -16.51 4.66 1.30
C ASN A 33 -15.55 4.24 2.44
N PRO A 34 -14.43 4.94 2.68
CA PRO A 34 -13.43 4.57 3.69
C PRO A 34 -13.95 4.88 5.09
N GLU A 35 -15.10 4.32 5.49
CA GLU A 35 -15.68 4.52 6.82
C GLU A 35 -14.93 3.77 7.92
N ASN A 36 -13.85 3.06 7.59
CA ASN A 36 -12.97 2.49 8.60
C ASN A 36 -11.52 2.71 8.22
N SER A 37 -11.07 3.95 8.39
CA SER A 37 -9.67 4.31 8.63
C SER A 37 -9.21 3.70 9.96
N GLN A 38 -9.27 2.38 10.10
CA GLN A 38 -8.58 1.73 11.20
C GLN A 38 -7.08 1.89 10.96
N PRO A 39 -6.31 2.32 11.96
CA PRO A 39 -4.87 2.44 11.83
C PRO A 39 -4.30 1.09 11.39
N ARG A 40 -3.49 1.11 10.33
CA ARG A 40 -2.86 -0.11 9.81
C ARG A 40 -2.00 -0.74 10.90
N ILE A 41 -2.35 -1.94 11.36
CA ILE A 41 -1.54 -2.67 12.33
C ILE A 41 -0.35 -3.27 11.58
N PRO A 42 0.90 -2.96 11.94
CA PRO A 42 2.06 -3.59 11.31
C PRO A 42 2.07 -5.09 11.63
N GLY A 43 1.99 -5.92 10.59
CA GLY A 43 1.88 -7.38 10.73
C GLY A 43 3.13 -8.08 11.27
N LEU A 44 4.28 -7.40 11.32
CA LEU A 44 5.57 -7.97 11.75
C LEU A 44 5.95 -7.60 13.19
N LEU A 45 5.26 -6.63 13.81
CA LEU A 45 5.60 -6.15 15.15
C LEU A 45 4.76 -6.88 16.20
N THR A 46 5.42 -7.56 17.14
CA THR A 46 4.78 -8.09 18.35
C THR A 46 4.58 -6.95 19.35
N GLY A 47 3.35 -6.51 19.58
CA GLY A 47 3.03 -5.46 20.55
C GLY A 47 1.99 -4.45 20.04
N LYS A 48 1.80 -3.36 20.78
CA LYS A 48 0.96 -2.22 20.34
C LYS A 48 1.87 -1.03 20.05
N LEU A 49 1.73 -0.44 18.88
CA LEU A 49 2.30 0.86 18.59
C LEU A 49 1.49 1.95 19.30
N GLY A 50 2.17 2.99 19.78
CA GLY A 50 1.51 4.20 20.26
C GLY A 50 0.97 5.03 19.11
N ASP A 51 -0.02 5.87 19.38
CA ASP A 51 -0.71 6.68 18.36
C ASP A 51 0.25 7.60 17.59
N ALA A 52 1.30 8.10 18.26
CA ALA A 52 2.35 8.93 17.68
C ALA A 52 3.10 8.30 16.49
N PHE A 53 3.10 6.97 16.35
CA PHE A 53 3.68 6.31 15.17
C PHE A 53 2.94 6.63 13.87
N PHE A 54 1.63 6.91 13.97
CA PHE A 54 0.77 7.19 12.83
C PHE A 54 0.62 8.69 12.56
N GLU A 55 1.18 9.54 13.42
CA GLU A 55 1.19 10.98 13.22
C GLU A 55 2.21 11.37 12.14
N PRO A 56 1.97 12.47 11.40
CA PRO A 56 2.93 12.96 10.42
C PRO A 56 4.27 13.29 11.09
N LEU A 57 5.37 13.00 10.37
CA LEU A 57 6.72 13.36 10.81
C LEU A 57 6.79 14.88 11.06
N PRO A 58 7.45 15.32 12.13
CA PRO A 58 7.72 16.73 12.36
C PRO A 58 8.47 17.35 11.18
N GLU A 59 8.15 18.60 10.84
CA GLU A 59 8.71 19.30 9.68
C GLU A 59 10.25 19.32 9.68
N GLY A 60 10.87 19.47 10.86
CA GLY A 60 12.33 19.44 11.00
C GLY A 60 12.97 18.06 10.80
N GLU A 61 12.22 16.97 10.98
CA GLU A 61 12.68 15.62 10.65
C GLU A 61 12.51 15.33 9.17
N LEU A 62 11.40 15.78 8.56
CA LEU A 62 11.11 15.61 7.13
C LEU A 62 12.18 16.25 6.24
N GLN A 63 12.67 17.43 6.62
CA GLN A 63 13.75 18.14 5.91
C GLN A 63 15.09 17.39 5.86
N GLN A 64 15.31 16.38 6.72
CA GLN A 64 16.56 15.61 6.70
C GLN A 64 16.55 14.47 5.66
N TRP A 65 15.41 14.23 5.01
CA TRP A 65 15.22 13.14 4.03
C TRP A 65 14.99 13.66 2.60
N GLU A 66 14.94 14.98 2.39
CA GLU A 66 14.94 15.65 1.09
C GLU A 66 16.37 16.00 0.64
#